data_AF-A0A2V7KWV0-F1
#
_entry.id   AF-A0A2V7KWV0-F1
#
_cell.length_a   1.000
_cell.length_b   1.000
_cell.length_c   1.000
_cell.angle_alpha   90.00
_cell.angle_beta   90.00
_cell.angle_gamma   90.00
#
_symmetry.space_group_name_H-M   'P 1'
#
loop_
_entity.id
_entity.type
_entity.pdbx_description
1 polymer ?
#
loop_
_entity_poly.entity_id
_entity_poly.type
_entity_poly.pdbx_seq_one_letter_code
_entity_poly.pdbx_strand_id
1 'polypeptide(L)'
;MVALSRALPTTRADLGPIRELPNSLARRHGEALLETLARAKALPEDELPRRLTRQPRLAKDPGFDARLELLKTARNRIATELGLEPGVLGGRGTLEAVARARPTNRAGLEQVAELRRWQIEVLGDAFLEALR
;
A
#
# COMPACT_ATOMS: atom_id res chain seq x y z
N MET A 1 1.21 -23.97 4.47
CA MET A 1 2.32 -23.95 3.48
C MET A 1 3.57 -23.23 3.99
N VAL A 2 3.51 -21.96 4.42
CA VAL A 2 4.69 -21.25 4.98
C VAL A 2 5.31 -21.93 6.20
N ALA A 3 4.50 -22.58 7.03
CA ALA A 3 5.00 -23.35 8.17
C ALA A 3 5.85 -24.56 7.74
N LEU A 4 5.46 -25.28 6.68
CA LEU A 4 6.22 -26.40 6.14
C LEU A 4 7.57 -25.96 5.56
N SER A 5 7.60 -24.84 4.84
CA SER A 5 8.85 -24.32 4.27
C SER A 5 9.84 -23.84 5.34
N ARG A 6 9.36 -23.51 6.55
CA ARG A 6 10.22 -23.16 7.69
C ARG A 6 10.67 -24.37 8.49
N ALA A 7 9.76 -25.31 8.74
CA ALA A 7 10.02 -26.52 9.51
C ALA A 7 10.87 -27.55 8.73
N LEU A 8 10.79 -27.53 7.39
CA LEU A 8 11.51 -28.41 6.49
C LEU A 8 11.47 -29.90 6.87
N PRO A 9 10.27 -30.46 7.13
CA PRO A 9 10.09 -31.85 7.56
C PRO A 9 10.66 -32.82 6.53
N THR A 10 11.20 -33.93 7.03
CA THR A 10 11.83 -34.97 6.21
C THR A 10 11.11 -36.31 6.28
N THR A 11 10.30 -36.50 7.33
CA THR A 11 9.53 -37.72 7.55
C THR A 11 8.06 -37.41 7.78
N ARG A 12 7.20 -38.43 7.68
CA ARG A 12 5.77 -38.30 8.00
C ARG A 12 5.52 -37.92 9.46
N ALA A 13 6.37 -38.39 10.38
CA ALA A 13 6.26 -38.05 11.79
C ALA A 13 6.46 -36.54 12.00
N ASP A 14 7.35 -35.93 11.22
CA ASP A 14 7.66 -34.49 11.29
C ASP A 14 6.49 -33.59 10.84
N LEU A 15 5.50 -34.15 10.14
CA LEU A 15 4.31 -33.40 9.70
C LEU A 15 3.30 -33.20 10.84
N GLY A 16 3.24 -34.10 11.81
CA GLY A 16 2.26 -34.08 12.90
C GLY A 16 2.39 -32.86 13.85
N PRO A 17 3.60 -32.46 14.26
CA PRO A 17 3.81 -31.30 15.13
C PRO A 17 3.52 -29.94 14.46
N ILE A 18 3.32 -29.89 13.14
CA ILE A 18 3.10 -28.63 12.41
C ILE A 18 1.66 -28.18 12.60
N ARG A 19 1.44 -27.28 13.56
CA ARG A 19 0.11 -26.77 13.94
C ARG A 19 -0.69 -26.20 12.77
N GLU A 20 -0.04 -25.52 11.83
CA GLU A 20 -0.68 -24.90 10.66
C GLU A 20 -0.97 -25.90 9.52
N LEU A 21 -0.69 -27.19 9.72
CA LEU A 21 -0.97 -28.27 8.79
C LEU A 21 -2.11 -29.15 9.33
N PRO A 22 -3.33 -29.06 8.78
CA PRO A 22 -4.42 -29.94 9.20
C PRO A 22 -4.07 -31.43 8.99
N ASN A 23 -4.42 -32.27 9.97
CA ASN A 23 -4.17 -33.72 9.93
C ASN A 23 -4.73 -34.41 8.69
N SER A 24 -5.88 -33.95 8.17
CA SER A 24 -6.48 -34.45 6.94
C SER A 24 -5.58 -34.22 5.71
N LEU A 25 -4.91 -33.06 5.65
CA LEU A 25 -3.99 -32.70 4.59
C LEU A 25 -2.67 -33.49 4.71
N ALA A 26 -2.13 -33.61 5.93
CA ALA A 26 -0.95 -34.41 6.21
C ALA A 26 -1.16 -35.89 5.82
N ARG A 27 -2.33 -36.45 6.10
CA ARG A 27 -2.67 -37.83 5.73
C ARG A 27 -2.81 -38.00 4.21
N ARG A 28 -3.51 -37.10 3.54
CA ARG A 28 -3.84 -37.20 2.10
C ARG A 28 -2.67 -36.83 1.19
N HIS A 29 -1.87 -35.84 1.57
CA HIS A 29 -0.83 -35.24 0.74
C HIS A 29 0.58 -35.32 1.33
N GLY A 30 0.77 -36.03 2.45
CA GLY A 30 2.05 -36.12 3.16
C GLY A 30 3.24 -36.52 2.28
N GLU A 31 3.10 -37.57 1.47
CA GLU A 31 4.18 -37.99 0.55
C GLU A 31 4.52 -36.90 -0.47
N ALA A 32 3.50 -36.36 -1.15
CA ALA A 32 3.71 -35.33 -2.17
C ALA A 32 4.36 -34.07 -1.59
N LEU A 33 4.06 -33.72 -0.34
CA LEU A 33 4.68 -32.62 0.38
C LEU A 33 6.15 -32.92 0.70
N LEU A 34 6.46 -34.10 1.22
CA LEU A 34 7.83 -34.52 1.52
C LEU A 34 8.69 -34.63 0.27
N GLU A 35 8.18 -35.22 -0.80
CA GLU A 35 8.86 -35.31 -2.10
C GLU A 35 9.15 -33.92 -2.67
N THR A 36 8.19 -33.00 -2.59
CA THR A 36 8.38 -31.63 -3.05
C THR A 36 9.43 -30.89 -2.22
N LEU A 37 9.45 -31.08 -0.90
CA LEU A 37 10.48 -30.50 -0.03
C LEU A 37 11.86 -31.10 -0.27
N ALA A 38 11.95 -32.42 -0.52
CA ALA A 38 13.19 -33.08 -0.86
C ALA A 38 13.76 -32.55 -2.19
N ARG A 39 12.92 -32.43 -3.22
CA ARG A 39 13.30 -31.79 -4.49
C ARG A 39 13.75 -30.36 -4.27
N ALA A 40 12.98 -29.56 -3.52
CA ALA A 40 13.31 -28.17 -3.22
C ALA A 40 14.68 -28.01 -2.50
N LYS A 41 15.03 -28.92 -1.58
CA LYS A 41 16.32 -28.93 -0.89
C LYS A 41 17.49 -29.34 -1.79
N ALA A 42 17.22 -30.09 -2.84
CA ALA A 42 18.23 -30.57 -3.78
C ALA A 42 18.52 -29.58 -4.93
N LEU A 43 17.76 -28.48 -5.04
CA LEU A 43 18.05 -27.45 -6.03
C LEU A 43 19.42 -26.81 -5.76
N PRO A 44 20.25 -26.64 -6.79
CA PRO A 44 21.50 -25.91 -6.67
C PRO A 44 21.22 -24.41 -6.47
N GLU A 45 22.16 -23.70 -5.83
CA GLU A 45 22.00 -22.30 -5.40
C GLU A 45 21.69 -21.34 -6.58
N ASP A 46 22.16 -21.67 -7.78
CA ASP A 46 21.97 -20.91 -9.02
C ASP A 46 20.57 -21.05 -9.63
N GLU A 47 19.84 -22.11 -9.29
CA GLU A 47 18.43 -22.29 -9.67
C GLU A 47 17.46 -21.72 -8.62
N LEU A 48 17.95 -21.31 -7.44
CA LEU A 48 17.10 -20.70 -6.43
C LEU A 48 16.58 -19.33 -6.92
N PRO A 49 15.29 -19.02 -6.65
CA PRO A 49 14.77 -17.71 -6.98
C PRO A 49 15.56 -16.64 -6.25
N ARG A 50 15.90 -15.55 -6.96
CA ARG A 50 16.56 -14.40 -6.35
C ARG A 50 15.76 -13.95 -5.13
N ARG A 51 16.44 -13.77 -4.00
CA ARG A 51 15.82 -13.21 -2.80
C ARG A 51 15.13 -11.92 -3.21
N LEU A 52 13.82 -11.85 -2.98
CA LEU A 52 13.10 -10.59 -3.06
C LEU A 52 13.67 -9.70 -1.96
N THR A 53 14.64 -8.85 -2.32
CA THR A 53 15.10 -7.78 -1.46
C THR A 53 13.84 -7.01 -1.11
N ARG A 54 13.43 -7.08 0.16
CA ARG A 54 12.29 -6.32 0.65
C ARG A 54 12.62 -4.88 0.32
N GLN A 55 11.95 -4.31 -0.69
CA GLN A 55 12.15 -2.91 -1.00
C GLN A 55 11.97 -2.17 0.32
N PRO A 56 12.90 -1.26 0.67
CA PRO A 56 12.72 -0.45 1.87
C PRO A 56 11.32 0.12 1.77
N ARG A 57 10.48 -0.17 2.78
CA ARG A 57 9.14 0.41 2.84
C ARG A 57 9.38 1.90 2.71
N LEU A 58 8.90 2.54 1.64
CA LEU A 58 9.01 3.99 1.53
C LEU A 58 8.50 4.55 2.85
N ALA A 59 9.36 5.30 3.55
CA ALA A 59 8.98 5.90 4.80
C ALA A 59 7.69 6.68 4.55
N LYS A 60 6.61 6.31 5.24
CA LYS A 60 5.36 7.07 5.17
C LYS A 60 5.74 8.51 5.50
N ASP A 61 5.50 9.41 4.56
CA ASP A 61 5.70 10.83 4.77
C ASP A 61 4.93 11.24 6.04
N PRO A 62 5.62 11.54 7.15
CA PRO A 62 4.96 11.72 8.44
C PRO A 62 4.02 12.93 8.45
N GLY A 63 4.20 13.88 7.53
CA GLY A 63 3.33 15.03 7.38
C GLY A 63 2.21 14.84 6.37
N PHE A 64 2.12 13.71 5.67
CA PHE A 64 1.13 13.51 4.60
C PHE A 64 -0.29 13.57 5.13
N ASP A 65 -0.58 12.82 6.20
CA ASP A 65 -1.92 12.78 6.79
C ASP A 65 -2.31 14.17 7.33
N ALA A 66 -1.37 14.89 7.96
CA ALA A 66 -1.61 16.24 8.44
C ALA A 66 -1.96 17.22 7.30
N ARG A 67 -1.20 17.22 6.20
CA ARG A 67 -1.50 18.06 5.03
C ARG A 67 -2.83 17.69 4.38
N LEU A 68 -3.14 16.39 4.33
CA LEU A 68 -4.40 15.91 3.79
C LEU A 68 -5.60 16.42 4.61
N GLU A 69 -5.51 16.43 5.94
CA GLU A 69 -6.56 16.99 6.80
C GLU A 69 -6.71 18.51 6.67
N LEU A 70 -5.60 19.25 6.52
CA LEU A 70 -5.63 20.69 6.23
C LEU A 70 -6.37 20.98 4.91
N LEU A 71 -6.05 20.23 3.86
CA LEU A 71 -6.70 20.36 2.54
C LEU A 71 -8.18 19.96 2.57
N LYS A 72 -8.55 18.91 3.32
CA LYS A 72 -9.96 18.53 3.52
C LYS A 72 -10.74 19.65 4.20
N THR A 73 -10.16 20.25 5.24
CA THR A 73 -10.77 21.35 5.99
C THR A 73 -10.98 22.56 5.09
N ALA A 74 -9.96 22.96 4.33
CA ALA A 74 -10.04 24.04 3.35
C ALA A 74 -11.14 23.78 2.30
N ARG A 75 -11.16 22.59 1.69
CA ARG A 75 -12.20 22.21 0.71
C ARG A 75 -13.59 22.24 1.32
N ASN A 76 -13.77 21.70 2.53
CA ASN A 76 -15.08 21.65 3.18
C ASN A 76 -15.61 23.04 3.50
N ARG A 77 -14.74 23.98 3.92
CA ARG A 77 -15.11 25.38 4.10
C ARG A 77 -15.68 25.98 2.80
N ILE A 78 -14.92 25.87 1.71
CA ILE A 78 -15.33 26.40 0.40
C ILE A 78 -16.60 25.70 -0.12
N ALA A 79 -16.74 24.39 0.13
CA ALA A 79 -17.94 23.63 -0.21
C ALA A 79 -19.18 24.20 0.48
N THR A 80 -19.09 24.48 1.78
CA THR A 80 -20.17 25.12 2.54
C THR A 80 -20.50 26.52 2.03
N GLU A 81 -19.49 27.34 1.74
CA GLU A 81 -19.67 28.70 1.21
C GLU A 81 -20.38 28.71 -0.15
N LEU A 82 -20.11 27.71 -0.99
CA LEU A 82 -20.71 27.56 -2.32
C LEU A 82 -22.02 26.75 -2.31
N GLY A 83 -22.44 26.19 -1.17
CA GLY A 83 -23.59 25.29 -1.09
C GLY A 83 -23.42 24.00 -1.91
N LEU A 84 -22.17 23.55 -2.09
CA LEU A 84 -21.81 22.38 -2.88
C LEU A 84 -21.38 21.21 -2.00
N GLU A 85 -21.57 19.99 -2.51
CA GLU A 85 -21.02 18.80 -1.90
C GLU A 85 -19.47 18.78 -2.05
N PRO A 86 -18.69 18.51 -0.98
CA PRO A 86 -17.22 18.52 -1.06
C PRO A 86 -16.65 17.56 -2.11
N GLY A 87 -17.35 16.45 -2.38
CA GLY A 87 -16.95 15.50 -3.42
C GLY A 87 -16.97 16.09 -4.84
N VAL A 88 -17.81 17.11 -5.09
CA VAL A 88 -17.88 17.83 -6.37
C VAL A 88 -16.66 18.73 -6.56
N LEU A 89 -16.22 19.39 -5.48
CA LEU A 89 -15.05 20.26 -5.50
C LEU A 89 -13.73 19.48 -5.61
N GLY A 90 -13.65 18.29 -5.03
CA GLY A 90 -12.47 17.44 -5.14
C GLY A 90 -12.56 16.17 -4.31
N GLY A 91 -12.41 15.03 -4.97
CA GLY A 91 -12.37 13.72 -4.32
C GLY A 91 -11.10 13.52 -3.48
N ARG A 92 -11.10 12.47 -2.66
CA ARG A 92 -9.94 12.11 -1.82
C ARG A 92 -8.65 11.99 -2.66
N GLY A 93 -8.71 11.37 -3.83
CA GLY A 93 -7.56 11.20 -4.72
C GLY A 93 -6.89 12.52 -5.14
N THR A 94 -7.69 13.53 -5.49
CA THR A 94 -7.18 14.87 -5.82
C THR A 94 -6.48 15.52 -4.62
N LEU A 95 -7.08 15.44 -3.43
CA LEU A 95 -6.44 16.00 -2.22
C LEU A 95 -5.15 15.28 -1.87
N GLU A 96 -5.10 13.96 -2.04
CA GLU A 96 -3.87 13.18 -1.84
C GLU A 96 -2.78 13.57 -2.84
N ALA A 97 -3.14 13.80 -4.11
CA ALA A 97 -2.21 14.25 -5.13
C ALA A 97 -1.60 15.61 -4.77
N VAL A 98 -2.42 16.58 -4.35
CA VAL A 98 -1.96 17.89 -3.87
C VAL A 98 -1.09 17.75 -2.62
N ALA A 99 -1.48 16.91 -1.65
CA ALA A 99 -0.71 16.67 -0.44
C ALA A 99 0.67 16.04 -0.72
N ARG A 100 0.80 15.22 -1.78
CA ARG A 100 2.09 14.68 -2.25
C ARG A 100 2.91 15.72 -3.01
N ALA A 101 2.28 16.49 -3.88
CA ALA A 101 2.95 17.50 -4.70
C ALA A 101 3.50 18.68 -3.88
N ARG A 102 2.89 18.99 -2.73
CA ARG A 102 3.29 20.09 -1.82
C ARG A 102 3.49 21.43 -2.55
N PRO A 103 2.46 21.91 -3.28
CA PRO A 103 2.58 23.14 -4.03
C PRO A 103 2.76 24.34 -3.10
N THR A 104 3.68 25.24 -3.45
CA THR A 104 3.91 26.50 -2.72
C THR A 104 3.36 27.72 -3.46
N ASN A 105 2.90 27.53 -4.71
CA ASN A 105 2.33 28.56 -5.56
C ASN A 105 1.33 27.96 -6.56
N ARG A 106 0.65 28.83 -7.31
CA ARG A 106 -0.38 28.42 -8.28
C ARG A 106 0.19 27.57 -9.43
N ALA A 107 1.40 27.86 -9.91
CA ALA A 107 2.07 27.05 -10.92
C ALA A 107 2.33 25.61 -10.43
N GLY A 108 2.60 25.43 -9.14
CA GLY A 108 2.71 24.11 -8.51
C GLY A 108 1.39 23.35 -8.46
N LEU A 109 0.26 24.04 -8.28
CA LEU A 109 -1.07 23.42 -8.36
C LEU A 109 -1.41 22.97 -9.78
N GLU A 110 -1.01 23.75 -10.79
CA GLU A 110 -1.22 23.42 -12.22
C GLU A 110 -0.45 22.18 -12.68
N GLN A 111 0.62 21.81 -11.98
CA GLN A 111 1.38 20.58 -12.24
C GLN A 111 0.70 19.32 -11.69
N VAL A 112 -0.33 19.46 -10.84
CA VAL A 112 -1.10 18.33 -10.30
C VAL A 112 -2.14 17.89 -11.32
N ALA A 113 -1.91 16.76 -11.99
CA ALA A 113 -2.78 16.27 -13.08
C ALA A 113 -4.24 16.04 -12.64
N GLU A 114 -4.46 15.73 -11.37
CA GLU A 114 -5.77 15.49 -10.76
C GLU A 114 -6.55 16.77 -10.45
N LEU A 115 -5.93 17.95 -10.57
CA LEU A 115 -6.57 19.25 -10.41
C LEU A 115 -6.94 19.85 -11.77
N ARG A 116 -8.23 20.11 -11.97
CA ARG A 116 -8.73 20.86 -13.13
C ARG A 116 -8.54 22.36 -12.92
N ARG A 117 -8.40 23.11 -14.02
CA ARG A 117 -8.22 24.57 -13.99
C ARG A 117 -9.26 25.31 -13.15
N TRP A 118 -10.54 24.98 -13.29
CA TRP A 118 -11.61 25.60 -12.50
C TRP A 118 -11.50 25.28 -10.99
N GLN A 119 -10.98 24.10 -10.62
CA GLN A 119 -10.74 23.76 -9.21
C GLN A 119 -9.60 24.59 -8.63
N ILE A 120 -8.58 24.89 -9.43
CA ILE A 120 -7.46 25.78 -9.05
C ILE A 120 -7.95 27.23 -8.90
N GLU A 121 -8.92 27.64 -9.71
CA GLU A 121 -9.56 28.96 -9.62
C GLU A 121 -10.35 29.12 -8.32
N VAL A 122 -11.06 28.08 -7.90
CA VAL A 122 -11.94 28.10 -6.71
C VAL A 122 -11.20 27.75 -5.40
N LEU A 123 -10.36 26.71 -5.40
CA LEU A 123 -9.73 26.16 -4.21
C LEU A 123 -8.26 26.56 -4.04
N GLY A 124 -7.63 27.11 -5.09
CA GLY A 124 -6.19 27.29 -5.15
C GLY A 124 -5.64 28.13 -3.99
N ASP A 125 -6.25 29.28 -3.72
CA ASP A 125 -5.80 30.17 -2.65
C ASP A 125 -5.97 29.53 -1.27
N ALA A 126 -7.11 28.86 -1.03
CA ALA A 126 -7.37 28.15 0.21
C ALA A 126 -6.41 26.97 0.44
N PHE A 127 -6.01 26.26 -0.63
CA PHE A 127 -5.04 25.18 -0.55
C PHE A 127 -3.63 25.68 -0.28
N LEU A 128 -3.22 26.78 -0.94
CA LEU A 128 -1.91 27.39 -0.70
C LEU A 128 -1.82 27.98 0.71
N GLU A 129 -2.89 28.58 1.22
CA GLU A 129 -2.97 29.07 2.60
C GLU A 129 -2.88 27.91 3.61
N ALA A 130 -3.62 26.82 3.38
CA ALA A 130 -3.64 25.67 4.26
C ALA A 130 -2.33 24.87 4.31
N LEU A 131 -1.46 25.01 3.31
CA LEU A 131 -0.19 24.30 3.20
C LEU A 131 1.05 25.16 3.56
N ARG A 132 0.85 26.40 4.00
CA ARG A 132 1.93 27.28 4.49
C ARG A 132 2.56 26.80 5.78
#